data_AF-A0A257GA11-F1
#
_entry.id   AF-A0A257GA11-F1
#
_cell.length_a   1.000
_cell.length_b   1.000
_cell.length_c   1.000
_cell.angle_alpha   90.00
_cell.angle_beta   90.00
_cell.angle_gamma   90.00
#
_symmetry.space_group_name_H-M   'P 1'
#
loop_
_entity.id
_entity.type
_entity.pdbx_description
1 polymer ?
#
loop_
_entity_poly.entity_id
_entity_poly.type
_entity_poly.pdbx_seq_one_letter_code
_entity_poly.pdbx_strand_id
1 'polypeptide(L)'
;MGLVALGGAGHLFLSSPSTVFLFSSTPDEPWYFAPRECGYPNDTEYISDQEPPELNGREVALCFVAEKGDIYYAEAPPPKDAPQPPPPIGGASTGANRTPTQKWYWHGDSYDEPVKAYIEKRKADFVFTPDLIRQIRDGFSTLRWNRFTARCNEAAPFVFGTILILWLVAAVVGWIVRGFAGIPSGQDFRP
;
A
#
# COMPACT_ATOMS: atom_id res chain seq x y z
N MET A 1 -33.17 7.85 -6.21
CA MET A 1 -32.28 6.65 -6.14
C MET A 1 -31.13 6.72 -7.15
N GLY A 2 -31.36 7.03 -8.44
CA GLY A 2 -30.27 7.06 -9.46
C GLY A 2 -29.13 8.05 -9.19
N LEU A 3 -29.40 9.20 -8.57
CA LEU A 3 -28.39 10.23 -8.24
C LEU A 3 -27.43 9.79 -7.12
N VAL A 4 -27.88 8.96 -6.18
CA VAL A 4 -27.04 8.47 -5.06
C VAL A 4 -26.09 7.38 -5.54
N ALA A 5 -26.54 6.50 -6.44
CA ALA A 5 -25.70 5.47 -7.04
C ALA A 5 -24.59 6.07 -7.94
N LEU A 6 -24.91 7.12 -8.71
CA LEU A 6 -23.91 7.82 -9.53
C LEU A 6 -22.92 8.63 -8.68
N GLY A 7 -23.38 9.27 -7.59
CA GLY A 7 -22.51 9.99 -6.67
C GLY A 7 -21.52 9.07 -5.94
N GLY A 8 -21.98 7.90 -5.48
CA GLY A 8 -21.12 6.91 -4.83
C GLY A 8 -20.05 6.34 -5.76
N ALA A 9 -20.40 6.03 -7.01
CA ALA A 9 -19.44 5.55 -8.00
C ALA A 9 -18.34 6.58 -8.29
N GLY A 10 -18.69 7.87 -8.44
CA GLY A 10 -17.72 8.94 -8.69
C GLY A 10 -16.70 9.10 -7.56
N HIS A 11 -17.15 9.01 -6.29
CA HIS A 11 -16.25 9.14 -5.14
C HIS A 11 -15.20 8.02 -5.07
N LEU A 12 -15.54 6.82 -5.54
CA LEU A 12 -14.62 5.68 -5.56
C LEU A 12 -13.46 5.87 -6.57
N PHE A 13 -13.70 6.59 -7.67
CA PHE A 13 -12.68 6.86 -8.69
C PHE A 13 -11.79 8.07 -8.35
N LEU A 14 -12.30 9.02 -7.56
CA LEU A 14 -11.63 10.27 -7.22
C LEU A 14 -10.67 10.15 -6.03
N SER A 15 -10.82 9.16 -5.15
CA SER A 15 -9.88 8.93 -4.05
C SER A 15 -8.59 8.28 -4.57
N SER A 16 -7.65 9.08 -5.07
CA SER A 16 -6.30 8.62 -5.38
C SER A 16 -5.56 8.28 -4.08
N PRO A 17 -4.66 7.28 -4.07
CA PRO A 17 -3.75 7.09 -2.94
C PRO A 17 -2.97 8.38 -2.70
N SER A 18 -3.07 8.97 -1.52
CA SER A 18 -2.24 10.10 -1.10
C SER A 18 -0.81 9.68 -0.82
N THR A 19 -0.60 8.43 -0.40
CA THR A 19 0.68 7.95 0.12
C THR A 19 1.26 6.81 -0.73
N VAL A 20 2.56 6.87 -0.99
CA VAL A 20 3.38 5.85 -1.66
C VAL A 20 4.23 5.13 -0.61
N PHE A 21 4.22 3.80 -0.62
CA PHE A 21 5.03 3.01 0.30
C PHE A 21 6.23 2.39 -0.42
N LEU A 22 7.42 2.62 0.14
CA LEU A 22 8.68 2.09 -0.36
C LEU A 22 9.27 1.15 0.67
N PHE A 23 9.66 -0.04 0.27
CA PHE A 23 10.09 -1.11 1.18
C PHE A 23 11.59 -1.38 1.03
N SER A 24 12.21 -1.73 2.15
CA SER A 24 13.58 -2.24 2.24
C SER A 24 13.62 -3.27 3.37
N SER A 25 14.11 -4.48 3.10
CA SER A 25 14.27 -5.53 4.12
C SER A 25 15.68 -5.60 4.69
N THR A 26 16.68 -5.17 3.91
CA THR A 26 18.08 -5.16 4.36
C THR A 26 18.78 -3.83 4.05
N PRO A 27 19.90 -3.51 4.75
CA PRO A 27 20.70 -2.31 4.51
C PRO A 27 21.35 -2.19 3.13
N ASP A 28 21.47 -3.27 2.38
CA ASP A 28 22.05 -3.21 1.03
C ASP A 28 20.97 -3.30 -0.06
N GLU A 29 19.74 -3.63 0.30
CA GLU A 29 18.66 -3.76 -0.66
C GLU A 29 18.22 -2.37 -1.15
N PRO A 30 18.05 -2.19 -2.48
CA PRO A 30 17.45 -0.97 -2.99
C PRO A 30 16.00 -0.86 -2.53
N TRP A 31 15.54 0.38 -2.36
CA TRP A 31 14.12 0.65 -2.13
C TRP A 31 13.30 0.15 -3.32
N TYR A 32 12.20 -0.54 -3.03
CA TYR A 32 11.23 -0.95 -4.05
C TYR A 32 9.83 -0.51 -3.68
N PHE A 33 9.01 -0.25 -4.68
CA PHE A 33 7.63 0.16 -4.49
C PHE A 33 6.75 -1.02 -4.04
N ALA A 34 5.89 -0.78 -3.05
CA ALA A 34 4.90 -1.76 -2.62
C ALA A 34 3.47 -1.23 -2.74
N PRO A 35 2.52 -2.06 -3.22
CA PRO A 35 1.12 -1.68 -3.36
C PRO A 35 0.33 -1.75 -2.04
N ARG A 36 0.98 -1.99 -0.90
CA ARG A 36 0.32 -2.18 0.38
C ARG A 36 0.96 -1.29 1.43
N GLU A 37 0.13 -0.89 2.39
CA GLU A 37 0.57 -0.17 3.57
C GLU A 37 1.53 -1.05 4.39
N CYS A 38 2.42 -0.40 5.13
CA CYS A 38 3.25 -1.07 6.12
C CYS A 38 2.36 -1.78 7.15
N GLY A 39 2.41 -3.11 7.19
CA GLY A 39 1.76 -3.90 8.24
C GLY A 39 2.70 -4.13 9.42
N TYR A 40 2.16 -4.11 10.64
CA TYR A 40 2.87 -4.58 11.84
C TYR A 40 3.41 -6.01 11.61
N PRO A 41 4.67 -6.33 11.99
CA PRO A 41 5.58 -5.59 12.87
C PRO A 41 6.53 -4.59 12.19
N ASN A 42 6.27 -4.18 10.94
CA ASN A 42 7.15 -3.26 10.22
C ASN A 42 7.07 -1.84 10.80
N ASP A 43 8.19 -1.11 10.72
CA ASP A 43 8.24 0.31 11.11
C ASP A 43 8.07 1.22 9.89
N THR A 44 7.38 2.35 10.09
CA THR A 44 6.99 3.27 9.01
C THR A 44 7.48 4.68 9.30
N GLU A 45 8.31 5.21 8.42
CA GLU A 45 8.82 6.56 8.49
C GLU A 45 8.31 7.40 7.32
N TYR A 46 7.82 8.60 7.61
CA TYR A 46 7.35 9.52 6.58
C TYR A 46 8.44 10.50 6.19
N ILE A 47 8.59 10.75 4.88
CA ILE A 47 9.45 11.79 4.33
C ILE A 47 8.57 12.80 3.60
N SER A 48 8.30 13.93 4.25
CA SER A 48 7.60 15.07 3.65
C SER A 48 8.51 16.00 2.86
N ASP A 49 9.80 16.05 3.21
CA ASP A 49 10.66 17.16 2.81
C ASP A 49 11.38 16.94 1.47
N GLN A 50 11.25 15.75 0.88
CA GLN A 50 11.99 15.34 -0.32
C GLN A 50 11.07 14.88 -1.46
N GLU A 51 9.87 15.43 -1.59
CA GLU A 51 8.93 14.99 -2.62
C GLU A 51 9.40 15.37 -4.04
N PRO A 52 9.55 14.39 -4.96
CA PRO A 52 9.77 14.67 -6.36
C PRO A 52 8.54 15.35 -6.96
N PRO A 53 8.68 16.37 -7.83
CA PRO A 53 7.55 16.99 -8.52
C PRO A 53 6.74 15.97 -9.34
N GLU A 54 7.36 14.87 -9.78
CA GLU A 54 6.74 13.78 -10.53
C GLU A 54 5.66 13.02 -9.72
N LEU A 55 5.71 13.08 -8.39
CA LEU A 55 4.74 12.40 -7.53
C LEU A 55 3.45 13.22 -7.33
N ASN A 56 3.38 14.46 -7.82
CA ASN A 56 2.21 15.35 -7.72
C ASN A 56 1.74 15.59 -6.27
N GLY A 57 2.67 15.85 -5.34
CA GLY A 57 2.35 16.14 -3.94
C GLY A 57 1.79 14.95 -3.18
N ARG A 58 2.30 13.75 -3.50
CA ARG A 58 1.96 12.51 -2.76
C ARG A 58 3.01 12.29 -1.69
N GLU A 59 2.53 11.97 -0.50
CA GLU A 59 3.36 11.60 0.63
C GLU A 59 4.14 10.31 0.33
N VAL A 60 5.38 10.23 0.79
CA VAL A 60 6.19 9.02 0.67
C VAL A 60 6.49 8.47 2.05
N ALA A 61 6.12 7.21 2.25
CA ALA A 61 6.37 6.44 3.45
C ALA A 61 7.44 5.38 3.15
N LEU A 62 8.49 5.38 3.96
CA LEU A 62 9.53 4.38 3.99
C LEU A 62 9.16 3.27 4.98
N CYS A 63 9.17 2.05 4.49
CA CYS A 63 8.77 0.84 5.18
C CYS A 63 10.00 -0.04 5.45
N PHE A 64 10.34 -0.19 6.72
CA PHE A 64 11.41 -1.06 7.18
C PHE A 64 10.82 -2.41 7.56
N VAL A 65 11.10 -3.44 6.74
CA VAL A 65 10.48 -4.75 6.92
C VAL A 65 11.17 -5.50 8.05
N ALA A 66 10.39 -5.90 9.05
CA ALA A 66 10.84 -6.77 10.11
C ALA A 66 10.66 -8.23 9.69
N GLU A 67 11.72 -9.04 9.77
CA GLU A 67 11.64 -10.49 9.60
C GLU A 67 11.56 -11.14 10.97
N LYS A 68 10.52 -11.93 11.23
CA LYS A 68 10.26 -12.56 12.54
C LYS A 68 10.15 -11.58 13.72
N GLY A 69 9.82 -10.32 13.44
CA GLY A 69 9.65 -9.26 14.45
C GLY A 69 10.86 -8.33 14.60
N ASP A 70 11.99 -8.64 13.94
CA ASP A 70 13.19 -7.84 14.06
C ASP A 70 13.59 -7.18 12.74
N ILE A 71 14.11 -5.95 12.81
CA ILE A 71 14.64 -5.20 11.67
C ILE A 71 16.14 -5.47 11.54
N TYR A 72 16.59 -5.80 10.33
CA TYR A 72 18.01 -6.04 10.08
C TYR A 72 18.79 -4.74 9.83
N TYR A 73 19.94 -4.61 10.48
CA TYR A 73 20.85 -3.48 10.34
C TYR A 73 22.32 -3.95 10.21
N ALA A 74 23.14 -3.18 9.49
CA ALA A 74 24.51 -3.58 9.13
C ALA A 74 25.56 -3.15 10.15
N GLU A 75 25.28 -2.13 10.96
CA GLU A 75 26.23 -1.63 11.96
C GLU A 75 26.17 -2.51 13.20
N ALA A 76 27.33 -2.93 13.74
CA ALA A 76 27.33 -3.60 15.03
C ALA A 76 26.78 -2.64 16.08
N PRO A 77 25.85 -3.09 16.96
CA PRO A 77 25.42 -2.25 18.06
C PRO A 77 26.69 -1.84 18.84
N PRO A 78 26.84 -0.55 19.17
CA PRO A 78 27.98 -0.13 19.95
C PRO A 78 28.01 -0.98 21.23
N PRO A 79 29.19 -1.50 21.65
CA PRO A 79 29.31 -2.18 22.94
C PRO A 79 28.68 -1.27 24.00
N LYS A 80 27.88 -1.85 24.91
CA LYS A 80 27.14 -1.06 25.92
C LYS A 80 28.05 -0.12 26.76
N ASP A 81 29.34 -0.40 26.77
CA ASP A 81 30.39 0.36 27.49
C ASP A 81 31.40 1.07 26.56
N ALA A 82 31.13 1.19 25.25
CA ALA A 82 32.09 1.77 24.31
C ALA A 82 32.17 3.31 24.41
N PRO A 83 33.37 3.89 24.57
CA PRO A 83 33.58 5.32 24.36
C PRO A 83 33.21 5.73 22.93
N GLN A 84 32.51 6.86 22.76
CA GLN A 84 32.15 7.38 21.44
C GLN A 84 33.39 7.56 20.54
N PRO A 85 33.36 7.10 19.28
CA PRO A 85 34.50 7.25 18.39
C PRO A 85 34.72 8.72 18.03
N PRO A 86 35.99 9.18 17.95
CA PRO A 86 36.31 10.51 17.45
C PRO A 86 35.91 10.64 15.96
N PRO A 87 35.63 11.87 15.48
CA PRO A 87 35.16 12.11 14.12
C PRO A 87 36.16 11.61 13.06
N PRO A 88 35.67 11.13 11.90
CA PRO A 88 36.52 10.49 10.90
C PRO A 88 37.48 11.50 10.25
N ILE A 89 38.78 11.22 10.35
CA ILE A 89 39.84 11.90 9.61
C ILE A 89 40.12 11.06 8.36
N GLY A 90 40.06 11.71 7.19
CA GLY A 90 39.85 11.08 5.88
C GLY A 90 40.80 9.96 5.48
N GLY A 91 40.28 9.02 4.69
CA GLY A 91 41.05 7.94 4.07
C GLY A 91 40.32 7.37 2.86
N ALA A 92 40.94 7.52 1.69
CA ALA A 92 40.47 7.01 0.40
C ALA A 92 40.51 5.47 0.33
N SER A 93 39.46 4.84 -0.17
CA SER A 93 39.41 3.39 -0.44
C SER A 93 39.51 3.11 -1.95
N THR A 94 40.66 2.59 -2.39
CA THR A 94 40.91 2.14 -3.76
C THR A 94 40.54 0.67 -3.94
N GLY A 95 40.03 0.33 -5.12
CA GLY A 95 39.30 -0.89 -5.46
C GLY A 95 39.99 -2.22 -5.18
N ALA A 96 39.24 -3.13 -4.56
CA ALA A 96 39.50 -4.56 -4.55
C ALA A 96 38.20 -5.29 -4.88
N ASN A 97 38.21 -6.05 -5.98
CA ASN A 97 37.12 -6.89 -6.44
C ASN A 97 36.97 -8.09 -5.47
N ARG A 98 36.19 -7.89 -4.39
CA ARG A 98 35.91 -8.92 -3.37
C ARG A 98 34.72 -9.76 -3.84
N THR A 99 34.90 -11.08 -3.84
CA THR A 99 33.79 -12.04 -3.77
C THR A 99 32.80 -11.60 -2.70
N PRO A 100 31.47 -11.81 -2.87
CA PRO A 100 30.47 -11.33 -1.93
C PRO A 100 30.75 -11.94 -0.56
N THR A 101 31.42 -11.17 0.29
CA THR A 101 31.62 -11.51 1.69
C THR A 101 30.23 -11.63 2.28
N GLN A 102 29.90 -12.79 2.83
CA GLN A 102 28.69 -13.00 3.60
C GLN A 102 28.61 -11.87 4.65
N LYS A 103 27.76 -10.87 4.40
CA LYS A 103 27.56 -9.76 5.31
C LYS A 103 26.65 -10.27 6.42
N TRP A 104 27.10 -10.12 7.64
CA TRP A 104 26.34 -10.48 8.83
C TRP A 104 25.52 -9.25 9.20
N TYR A 105 24.21 -9.39 9.29
CA TYR A 105 23.32 -8.35 9.78
C TYR A 105 22.98 -8.62 11.24
N TRP A 106 22.86 -7.54 11.99
CA TRP A 106 22.28 -7.56 13.32
C TRP A 106 20.77 -7.40 13.18
N HIS A 107 20.03 -7.85 14.18
CA HIS A 107 18.58 -7.76 14.23
C HIS A 107 18.17 -7.22 15.61
N GLY A 108 17.09 -6.45 15.65
CA GLY A 108 16.55 -5.86 16.89
C GLY A 108 15.13 -5.35 16.69
N ASP A 109 14.49 -4.99 17.79
CA ASP A 109 13.13 -4.44 17.79
C ASP A 109 13.17 -3.01 17.21
N SER A 110 12.07 -2.53 16.63
CA SER A 110 11.98 -1.16 16.07
C SER A 110 12.26 -0.08 17.11
N TYR A 111 12.06 -0.39 18.39
CA TYR A 111 12.30 0.53 19.50
C TYR A 111 13.76 0.55 19.99
N ASP A 112 14.60 -0.38 19.56
CA ASP A 112 16.00 -0.44 19.96
C ASP A 112 16.78 0.76 19.39
N GLU A 113 17.59 1.41 20.22
CA GLU A 113 18.46 2.53 19.81
C GLU A 113 19.31 2.26 18.55
N PRO A 114 19.97 1.09 18.38
CA PRO A 114 20.71 0.81 17.14
C PRO A 114 19.80 0.73 15.91
N VAL A 115 18.56 0.25 16.06
CA VAL A 115 17.59 0.17 14.95
C VAL A 115 17.09 1.56 14.58
N LYS A 116 16.79 2.42 15.56
CA LYS A 116 16.43 3.82 15.32
C LYS A 116 17.54 4.59 14.61
N ALA A 117 18.78 4.47 15.08
CA ALA A 117 19.93 5.11 14.45
C ALA A 117 20.11 4.65 13.00
N TYR A 118 19.90 3.35 12.74
CA TYR A 118 19.90 2.80 11.39
C TYR A 118 18.77 3.38 10.52
N ILE A 119 17.55 3.46 11.03
CA ILE A 119 16.38 4.01 10.34
C ILE A 119 16.60 5.49 10.00
N GLU A 120 17.02 6.30 10.98
CA GLU A 120 17.31 7.73 10.77
C GLU A 120 18.39 7.93 9.72
N LYS A 121 19.49 7.17 9.80
CA LYS A 121 20.57 7.23 8.80
C LYS A 121 20.06 6.86 7.41
N ARG A 122 19.32 5.75 7.29
CA ARG A 122 18.83 5.28 5.99
C ARG A 122 17.76 6.20 5.40
N LYS A 123 16.97 6.86 6.25
CA LYS A 123 16.05 7.95 5.87
C LYS A 123 16.81 9.17 5.36
N ALA A 124 17.89 9.57 6.03
CA ALA A 124 18.72 10.70 5.61
C ALA A 124 19.47 10.43 4.28
N ASP A 125 19.91 9.18 4.09
CA ASP A 125 20.61 8.71 2.88
C ASP A 125 19.67 8.38 1.71
N PHE A 126 18.35 8.49 1.91
CA PHE A 126 17.37 8.16 0.88
C PHE A 126 17.42 9.16 -0.26
N VAL A 127 17.46 8.65 -1.50
CA VAL A 127 17.44 9.45 -2.72
C VAL A 127 16.53 8.77 -3.75
N PHE A 128 15.66 9.55 -4.38
CA PHE A 128 14.85 9.05 -5.49
C PHE A 128 15.71 8.76 -6.72
N THR A 129 15.79 7.49 -7.08
CA THR A 129 16.39 7.10 -8.37
C THR A 129 15.35 7.19 -9.49
N PRO A 130 15.75 7.50 -10.73
CA PRO A 130 14.82 7.53 -11.87
C PRO A 130 14.07 6.21 -12.09
N ASP A 131 14.73 5.09 -11.81
CA ASP A 131 14.13 3.75 -11.90
C ASP A 131 13.06 3.54 -10.82
N LEU A 132 13.28 4.05 -9.60
CA LEU A 132 12.29 3.99 -8.53
C LEU A 132 11.06 4.83 -8.87
N ILE A 133 11.24 6.05 -9.38
CA ILE A 133 10.12 6.90 -9.85
C ILE A 133 9.32 6.18 -10.94
N ARG A 134 10.00 5.51 -11.88
CA ARG A 134 9.35 4.71 -12.91
C ARG A 134 8.56 3.54 -12.32
N GLN A 135 9.12 2.80 -11.38
CA GLN A 135 8.43 1.71 -10.69
C GLN A 135 7.18 2.19 -9.97
N ILE A 136 7.27 3.31 -9.25
CA ILE A 136 6.13 3.94 -8.55
C ILE A 136 5.04 4.31 -9.57
N ARG A 137 5.42 4.98 -10.67
CA ARG A 137 4.48 5.41 -11.71
C ARG A 137 3.74 4.23 -12.34
N ASP A 138 4.48 3.20 -12.73
CA ASP A 138 3.94 2.03 -13.41
C ASP A 138 3.06 1.21 -12.42
N GLY A 139 3.43 1.16 -11.14
CA GLY A 139 2.70 0.52 -10.05
C GLY A 139 1.41 1.21 -9.62
N PHE A 140 1.23 2.52 -9.87
CA PHE A 140 -0.02 3.20 -9.50
C PHE A 140 -1.26 2.65 -10.23
N SER A 141 -1.09 2.21 -11.47
CA SER A 141 -2.19 1.66 -12.27
C SER A 141 -2.76 0.39 -11.62
N THR A 142 -1.87 -0.50 -11.20
CA THR A 142 -2.23 -1.77 -10.55
C THR A 142 -2.79 -1.53 -9.16
N LEU A 143 -2.23 -0.59 -8.40
CA LEU A 143 -2.78 -0.13 -7.13
C LEU A 143 -4.22 0.34 -7.23
N ARG A 144 -4.48 1.22 -8.19
CA ARG A 144 -5.81 1.79 -8.42
C ARG A 144 -6.81 0.69 -8.76
N TRP A 145 -6.41 -0.24 -9.62
CA TRP A 145 -7.23 -1.37 -10.00
C TRP A 145 -7.49 -2.35 -8.84
N ASN A 146 -6.47 -2.68 -8.05
CA ASN A 146 -6.61 -3.56 -6.88
C ASN A 146 -7.53 -2.96 -5.82
N ARG A 147 -7.42 -1.66 -5.53
CA ARG A 147 -8.34 -0.98 -4.60
C ARG A 147 -9.75 -0.90 -5.15
N PHE A 148 -9.89 -0.58 -6.43
CA PHE A 148 -11.19 -0.54 -7.10
C PHE A 148 -11.90 -1.90 -7.02
N THR A 149 -11.23 -2.97 -7.41
CA THR A 149 -11.77 -4.33 -7.35
C THR A 149 -12.09 -4.78 -5.93
N ALA A 150 -11.24 -4.46 -4.95
CA ALA A 150 -11.51 -4.73 -3.54
C ALA A 150 -12.80 -4.05 -3.06
N ARG A 151 -12.97 -2.75 -3.35
CA ARG A 151 -14.19 -2.01 -2.98
C ARG A 151 -15.42 -2.49 -3.75
N CYS A 152 -15.28 -2.86 -5.01
CA CYS A 152 -16.36 -3.48 -5.77
C CYS A 152 -16.79 -4.80 -5.16
N ASN A 153 -15.86 -5.64 -4.70
CA ASN A 153 -16.17 -6.91 -4.03
C ASN A 153 -16.89 -6.70 -2.69
N GLU A 154 -16.51 -5.67 -1.93
CA GLU A 154 -17.18 -5.31 -0.68
C GLU A 154 -18.60 -4.76 -0.92
N ALA A 155 -18.79 -3.96 -1.98
CA ALA A 155 -20.09 -3.37 -2.33
C ALA A 155 -21.02 -4.34 -3.08
N ALA A 156 -20.49 -5.33 -3.78
CA ALA A 156 -21.23 -6.29 -4.60
C ALA A 156 -22.43 -6.91 -3.87
N PRO A 157 -22.31 -7.52 -2.66
CA PRO A 157 -23.44 -8.17 -1.99
C PRO A 157 -24.58 -7.19 -1.69
N PHE A 158 -24.28 -5.94 -1.33
CA PHE A 158 -25.30 -4.93 -1.06
C PHE A 158 -26.05 -4.51 -2.31
N VAL A 159 -25.33 -4.30 -3.42
CA VAL A 159 -25.93 -3.97 -4.71
C VAL A 159 -26.81 -5.12 -5.21
N PHE A 160 -26.29 -6.35 -5.23
CA PHE A 160 -27.05 -7.53 -5.64
C PHE A 160 -28.26 -7.78 -4.73
N GLY A 161 -28.11 -7.64 -3.41
CA GLY A 161 -29.21 -7.79 -2.47
C GLY A 161 -30.33 -6.77 -2.70
N THR A 162 -29.97 -5.51 -2.95
CA THR A 162 -30.95 -4.44 -3.24
C THR A 162 -31.69 -4.71 -4.55
N ILE A 163 -30.97 -5.08 -5.60
CA ILE A 163 -31.56 -5.44 -6.91
C ILE A 163 -32.51 -6.62 -6.75
N LEU A 164 -32.10 -7.67 -6.01
CA LEU A 164 -32.92 -8.85 -5.77
C LEU A 164 -34.21 -8.51 -5.01
N ILE A 165 -34.13 -7.69 -3.95
CA ILE A 165 -35.30 -7.26 -3.18
C ILE A 165 -36.25 -6.44 -4.05
N LEU A 166 -35.75 -5.46 -4.81
CA LEU A 166 -36.56 -4.65 -5.73
C LEU A 166 -37.27 -5.54 -6.77
N TRP A 167 -36.56 -6.52 -7.30
CA TRP A 167 -37.14 -7.48 -8.24
C TRP A 167 -38.25 -8.32 -7.60
N LEU A 168 -38.04 -8.83 -6.38
CA LEU A 168 -39.04 -9.59 -5.64
C LEU A 168 -40.29 -8.74 -5.33
N VAL A 169 -40.11 -7.50 -4.88
CA VAL A 169 -41.22 -6.57 -4.63
C VAL A 169 -42.01 -6.31 -5.91
N ALA A 170 -41.33 -6.06 -7.03
CA ALA A 170 -41.99 -5.85 -8.33
C ALA A 170 -42.76 -7.11 -8.77
N ALA A 171 -42.19 -8.31 -8.58
CA ALA A 171 -42.85 -9.57 -8.89
C ALA A 171 -44.11 -9.78 -8.03
N VAL A 172 -44.04 -9.49 -6.73
CA VAL A 172 -45.19 -9.59 -5.80
C VAL A 172 -46.29 -8.60 -6.18
N VAL A 173 -45.94 -7.33 -6.44
CA VAL A 173 -46.93 -6.31 -6.88
C VAL A 173 -47.58 -6.73 -8.19
N GLY A 174 -46.80 -7.20 -9.17
CA GLY A 174 -47.32 -7.68 -10.45
C GLY A 174 -48.26 -8.88 -10.29
N TRP A 175 -47.95 -9.80 -9.38
CA TRP A 175 -48.82 -10.92 -9.04
C TRP A 175 -50.14 -10.45 -8.40
N ILE A 176 -50.08 -9.52 -7.44
CA ILE A 176 -51.26 -8.93 -6.78
C ILE A 176 -52.16 -8.22 -7.81
N VAL A 177 -51.58 -7.36 -8.65
CA VAL A 177 -52.34 -6.60 -9.67
C VAL A 177 -53.03 -7.54 -10.67
N ARG A 178 -52.35 -8.61 -11.10
CA ARG A 178 -52.98 -9.64 -11.95
C ARG A 178 -54.12 -10.36 -11.24
N GLY A 179 -53.96 -10.68 -9.96
CA GLY A 179 -55.01 -11.27 -9.14
C GLY A 179 -56.25 -10.39 -9.06
N PHE A 180 -56.08 -9.08 -8.85
CA PHE A 180 -57.21 -8.13 -8.80
C PHE A 180 -57.80 -7.81 -10.18
N ALA A 181 -57.01 -7.82 -11.25
CA ALA A 181 -57.50 -7.57 -12.61
C ALA A 181 -58.34 -8.72 -13.17
N GLY A 182 -58.37 -9.89 -12.50
CA GLY A 182 -59.15 -11.05 -12.94
C GLY A 182 -58.69 -11.63 -14.27
N ILE A 183 -57.47 -11.31 -14.72
CA ILE A 183 -56.89 -11.83 -15.97
C ILE A 183 -56.46 -13.28 -15.69
N PRO A 184 -57.15 -14.30 -16.24
CA PRO A 184 -56.75 -15.69 -16.04
C PRO A 184 -55.37 -15.93 -16.66
N SER A 185 -54.47 -16.57 -15.92
CA SER A 185 -53.14 -16.92 -16.40
C SER A 185 -53.27 -17.84 -17.61
N GLY A 186 -52.94 -17.35 -18.81
CA GLY A 186 -52.95 -18.17 -20.03
C GLY A 186 -53.51 -17.51 -21.29
N GLN A 187 -54.04 -16.28 -21.24
CA GLN A 187 -54.55 -15.60 -22.45
C GLN A 187 -53.57 -14.61 -23.12
N ASP A 188 -52.41 -14.32 -22.50
CA ASP A 188 -51.44 -13.33 -23.02
C ASP A 188 -50.50 -13.86 -24.13
N PHE A 189 -50.60 -15.13 -24.52
CA PHE A 189 -49.85 -15.70 -25.63
C PHE A 189 -50.79 -16.15 -26.75
N ARG A 190 -51.43 -15.20 -27.43
CA ARG A 190 -52.00 -15.46 -28.76
C ARG A 190 -51.09 -14.81 -29.82
N PRO A 191 -50.64 -15.57 -30.83
CA PRO A 191 -49.84 -15.05 -31.94
C PRO A 191 -50.63 -14.07 -32.82
#